data_AF-A0A0E0C6I8-F1
#
_entry.id   AF-A0A0E0C6I8-F1
#
_cell.length_a   1.000
_cell.length_b   1.000
_cell.length_c   1.000
_cell.angle_alpha   90.00
_cell.angle_beta   90.00
_cell.angle_gamma   90.00
#
_symmetry.space_group_name_H-M   'P 1'
#
loop_
_entity.id
_entity.type
_entity.pdbx_description
1 polymer ?
#
loop_
_entity_poly.entity_id
_entity_poly.type
_entity_poly.pdbx_seq_one_letter_code
_entity_poly.pdbx_strand_id
1 'polypeptide(L)'
;MDAAAATAVNGVLEVEERKAQKSYWEEHSKDLTVEAMMLDSRAADLDKEERPEILSLLPPYEGKSVLELGAGIGRFTGELVKTAGHVLAMDFIESVIKKNESINGHHKNASFMCADVTSPDLTIKDNSIDLIFSNWLLMYLSDEEVEKLVKRMSGDSKRKVNPTHYREPRFYTKVFKECQAVDQDGNSFELSLLTCKCVGAYVKSKKNQNQICWLWQKVDSTEDRGFQRFLDNVQYKASGILRYERIFGEGFVSTGGIETTKEFVEKLDLKPGQNVLDVGCGIGGGDFYMADKYDVHVVGIDLSINMVSFALERAIGRNCSVEFEVADCTTKTYPDNTFDVIYSRDTILHIQDKPSLFKSFFKWLKPGGKVLISDYCKCPGKPSEEFAAYIKQRGYDLHDVKAYGQMLENAGFHDVIAEDRTDQFLDVLERELAEVEKNKNEFVSDFSQEDYDAIVNGWKAKLQRSSAGEQRWGLFIATKLAASRVSFYREREGSRNRKKRANAATSVSHFLGLTSQVVNQEGLVSHAQCTKGVDVAETDVRQVAERE
;
A
#
# COMPACT_ATOMS: atom_id res chain seq x y z
N MET A 1 7.86 -0.71 50.02
CA MET A 1 7.51 -2.14 50.03
C MET A 1 8.72 -2.91 49.53
N ASP A 2 8.91 -4.14 49.98
CA ASP A 2 10.18 -4.86 49.77
C ASP A 2 10.32 -5.40 48.33
N ALA A 3 11.54 -5.37 47.79
CA ALA A 3 11.80 -5.83 46.42
C ALA A 3 11.55 -7.35 46.30
N ALA A 4 11.91 -8.11 47.34
CA ALA A 4 11.61 -9.54 47.41
C ALA A 4 10.09 -9.83 47.41
N ALA A 5 9.29 -9.00 48.10
CA ALA A 5 7.84 -9.13 48.13
C ALA A 5 7.20 -8.81 46.77
N ALA A 6 7.68 -7.77 46.07
CA ALA A 6 7.25 -7.45 44.71
C ALA A 6 7.58 -8.58 43.72
N THR A 7 8.76 -9.19 43.83
CA THR A 7 9.16 -10.35 43.00
C THR A 7 8.29 -11.58 43.29
N ALA A 8 8.01 -11.89 44.56
CA ALA A 8 7.15 -13.01 44.93
C ALA A 8 5.72 -12.85 44.40
N VAL A 9 5.10 -11.67 44.58
CA VAL A 9 3.76 -11.37 44.04
C VAL A 9 3.75 -11.45 42.50
N ASN A 10 4.81 -10.97 41.83
CA ASN A 10 4.91 -11.08 40.39
C ASN A 10 5.02 -12.53 39.88
N GLY A 11 5.72 -13.40 40.61
CA GLY A 11 5.85 -14.82 40.28
C GLY A 11 4.53 -15.61 40.42
N VAL A 12 3.73 -15.31 41.45
CA VAL A 12 2.38 -15.88 41.60
C VAL A 12 1.50 -15.51 40.39
N LEU A 13 1.52 -14.23 39.99
CA LEU A 13 0.72 -13.75 38.86
C LEU A 13 1.17 -14.30 37.50
N GLU A 14 2.49 -14.53 37.26
CA GLU A 14 2.96 -15.24 36.04
C GLU A 14 2.46 -16.69 35.99
N VAL A 15 2.36 -17.38 37.14
CA VAL A 15 1.83 -18.75 37.22
C VAL A 15 0.31 -18.80 37.04
N GLU A 16 -0.44 -17.82 37.57
CA GLU A 16 -1.89 -17.73 37.38
C GLU A 16 -2.27 -17.40 35.93
N GLU A 17 -1.55 -16.48 35.27
CA GLU A 17 -1.71 -16.15 33.84
C GLU A 17 -1.52 -17.40 32.96
N ARG A 18 -0.36 -18.08 33.05
CA ARG A 18 -0.10 -19.31 32.27
C ARG A 18 -1.14 -20.40 32.52
N LYS A 19 -1.57 -20.57 33.77
CA LYS A 19 -2.61 -21.55 34.12
C LYS A 19 -3.96 -21.20 33.50
N ALA A 20 -4.38 -19.93 33.55
CA ALA A 20 -5.64 -19.47 32.95
C ALA A 20 -5.65 -19.67 31.42
N GLN A 21 -4.57 -19.26 30.74
CA GLN A 21 -4.41 -19.43 29.29
C GLN A 21 -4.44 -20.90 28.87
N LYS A 22 -3.72 -21.76 29.62
CA LYS A 22 -3.71 -23.19 29.35
C LYS A 22 -5.07 -23.83 29.59
N SER A 23 -5.74 -23.55 30.71
CA SER A 23 -7.09 -24.10 30.97
C SER A 23 -8.14 -23.61 29.97
N TYR A 24 -8.04 -22.37 29.48
CA TYR A 24 -8.88 -21.85 28.40
C TYR A 24 -8.70 -22.66 27.10
N TRP A 25 -7.46 -22.92 26.70
CA TRP A 25 -7.18 -23.70 25.50
C TRP A 25 -7.42 -25.21 25.66
N GLU A 26 -7.23 -25.78 26.86
CA GLU A 26 -7.66 -27.15 27.19
C GLU A 26 -9.19 -27.30 27.08
N GLU A 27 -9.96 -26.24 27.36
CA GLU A 27 -11.41 -26.22 27.15
C GLU A 27 -11.79 -26.15 25.67
N HIS A 28 -11.25 -25.18 24.93
CA HIS A 28 -11.63 -24.95 23.53
C HIS A 28 -11.00 -25.93 22.54
N SER A 29 -10.04 -26.77 22.98
CA SER A 29 -9.42 -27.81 22.15
C SER A 29 -10.07 -29.19 22.25
N LYS A 30 -11.11 -29.39 23.06
CA LYS A 30 -11.71 -30.72 23.31
C LYS A 30 -12.14 -31.45 22.03
N ASP A 31 -12.75 -30.74 21.09
CA ASP A 31 -13.31 -31.32 19.86
C ASP A 31 -12.29 -31.48 18.73
N LEU A 32 -11.12 -30.84 18.84
CA LEU A 32 -10.00 -30.92 17.88
C LEU A 32 -10.40 -30.59 16.42
N THR A 33 -11.29 -29.61 16.21
CA THR A 33 -11.75 -29.12 14.89
C THR A 33 -11.33 -27.67 14.60
N VAL A 34 -11.54 -27.22 13.36
CA VAL A 34 -11.27 -25.82 12.95
C VAL A 34 -12.26 -24.86 13.59
N GLU A 35 -13.53 -25.27 13.74
CA GLU A 35 -14.58 -24.50 14.42
C GLU A 35 -14.21 -24.20 15.88
N ALA A 36 -13.73 -25.22 16.60
CA ALA A 36 -13.31 -25.10 17.98
C ALA A 36 -12.07 -24.18 18.14
N MET A 37 -11.13 -24.27 17.19
CA MET A 37 -9.91 -23.44 17.15
C MET A 37 -10.18 -21.97 16.75
N MET A 38 -11.13 -21.73 15.83
CA MET A 38 -11.47 -20.38 15.34
C MET A 38 -12.51 -19.64 16.19
N LEU A 39 -13.17 -20.33 17.14
CA LEU A 39 -14.16 -19.76 18.05
C LEU A 39 -15.37 -19.10 17.34
N ASP A 40 -15.66 -19.50 16.09
CA ASP A 40 -16.63 -18.83 15.23
C ASP A 40 -17.57 -19.81 14.52
N SER A 41 -18.88 -19.52 14.54
CA SER A 41 -19.92 -20.35 13.92
C SER A 41 -19.84 -20.41 12.38
N ARG A 42 -19.01 -19.56 11.75
CA ARG A 42 -18.67 -19.60 10.32
C ARG A 42 -17.19 -19.90 10.05
N ALA A 43 -16.49 -20.52 11.00
CA ALA A 43 -15.08 -20.92 10.85
C ALA A 43 -14.78 -21.60 9.51
N ALA A 44 -15.60 -22.60 9.13
CA ALA A 44 -15.43 -23.32 7.88
C ALA A 44 -15.61 -22.48 6.61
N ASP A 45 -16.20 -21.27 6.66
CA ASP A 45 -16.22 -20.31 5.54
C ASP A 45 -15.04 -19.34 5.63
N LEU A 46 -14.81 -18.79 6.83
CA LEU A 46 -13.68 -17.89 7.10
C LEU A 46 -12.35 -18.51 6.67
N ASP A 47 -12.10 -19.75 7.10
CA ASP A 47 -10.89 -20.53 6.79
C ASP A 47 -10.64 -20.70 5.28
N LYS A 48 -11.68 -20.78 4.46
CA LYS A 48 -11.54 -20.90 2.99
C LYS A 48 -11.05 -19.60 2.34
N GLU A 49 -11.35 -18.45 2.93
CA GLU A 49 -10.95 -17.12 2.41
C GLU A 49 -9.67 -16.62 3.10
N GLU A 50 -9.58 -16.75 4.43
CA GLU A 50 -8.49 -16.28 5.28
C GLU A 50 -7.21 -17.11 5.10
N ARG A 51 -7.30 -18.44 5.08
CA ARG A 51 -6.09 -19.29 5.07
C ARG A 51 -5.25 -19.07 3.80
N PRO A 52 -5.82 -19.00 2.57
CA PRO A 52 -5.05 -18.63 1.38
C PRO A 52 -4.53 -17.18 1.41
N GLU A 53 -5.28 -16.25 2.01
CA GLU A 53 -4.85 -14.85 2.16
C GLU A 53 -3.60 -14.76 3.05
N ILE A 54 -3.65 -15.32 4.26
CA ILE A 54 -2.51 -15.34 5.20
C ILE A 54 -1.29 -16.02 4.58
N LEU A 55 -1.46 -17.15 3.88
CA LEU A 55 -0.36 -17.83 3.18
C LEU A 55 0.23 -17.00 2.04
N SER A 56 -0.57 -16.16 1.37
CA SER A 56 -0.09 -15.25 0.31
C SER A 56 0.69 -14.03 0.82
N LEU A 57 0.60 -13.74 2.11
CA LEU A 57 1.32 -12.65 2.78
C LEU A 57 2.68 -13.08 3.39
N LEU A 58 3.03 -14.36 3.28
CA LEU A 58 4.31 -14.89 3.76
C LEU A 58 5.48 -14.50 2.84
N PRO A 59 6.67 -14.19 3.38
CA PRO A 59 7.87 -13.96 2.58
C PRO A 59 8.35 -15.28 1.96
N PRO A 60 9.14 -15.28 0.86
CA PRO A 60 9.60 -16.51 0.22
C PRO A 60 10.32 -17.46 1.19
N TYR A 61 9.74 -18.65 1.40
CA TYR A 61 10.21 -19.67 2.35
C TYR A 61 10.49 -21.04 1.72
N GLU A 62 10.55 -21.11 0.38
CA GLU A 62 10.87 -22.34 -0.35
C GLU A 62 12.26 -22.90 0.04
N GLY A 63 12.30 -24.18 0.45
CA GLY A 63 13.52 -24.84 0.91
C GLY A 63 14.05 -24.37 2.28
N LYS A 64 13.38 -23.45 2.96
CA LYS A 64 13.84 -22.82 4.21
C LYS A 64 13.38 -23.52 5.49
N SER A 65 13.97 -23.13 6.62
CA SER A 65 13.63 -23.56 7.98
C SER A 65 12.51 -22.69 8.56
N VAL A 66 11.36 -23.30 8.91
CA VAL A 66 10.16 -22.61 9.41
C VAL A 66 9.82 -23.05 10.82
N LEU A 67 9.52 -22.10 11.71
CA LEU A 67 8.99 -22.33 13.06
C LEU A 67 7.55 -21.82 13.14
N GLU A 68 6.59 -22.73 13.30
CA GLU A 68 5.17 -22.41 13.45
C GLU A 68 4.78 -22.47 14.94
N LEU A 69 4.49 -21.31 15.52
CA LEU A 69 4.17 -21.13 16.94
C LEU A 69 2.65 -21.00 17.14
N GLY A 70 2.07 -21.87 17.98
CA GLY A 70 0.61 -21.99 18.09
C GLY A 70 0.03 -22.70 16.86
N ALA A 71 0.67 -23.79 16.43
CA ALA A 71 0.33 -24.51 15.21
C ALA A 71 -1.09 -25.13 15.21
N GLY A 72 -1.71 -25.24 16.38
CA GLY A 72 -3.03 -25.84 16.53
C GLY A 72 -3.05 -27.27 15.98
N ILE A 73 -4.20 -27.66 15.43
CA ILE A 73 -4.39 -28.96 14.76
C ILE A 73 -3.73 -29.06 13.38
N GLY A 74 -2.88 -28.10 13.00
CA GLY A 74 -2.12 -28.11 11.74
C GLY A 74 -2.77 -27.41 10.56
N ARG A 75 -3.54 -26.35 10.82
CA ARG A 75 -4.30 -25.60 9.80
C ARG A 75 -3.38 -24.96 8.75
N PHE A 76 -2.21 -24.47 9.16
CA PHE A 76 -1.17 -23.96 8.26
C PHE A 76 -0.01 -24.93 8.07
N THR A 77 0.37 -25.74 9.09
CA THR A 77 1.42 -26.77 9.01
C THR A 77 1.40 -27.57 7.71
N GLY A 78 0.22 -28.10 7.33
CA GLY A 78 0.04 -28.93 6.14
C GLY A 78 0.23 -28.18 4.80
N GLU A 79 0.18 -26.86 4.80
CA GLU A 79 0.49 -26.02 3.63
C GLU A 79 1.95 -25.57 3.63
N LEU A 80 2.46 -25.11 4.79
CA LEU A 80 3.86 -24.71 4.97
C LEU A 80 4.84 -25.84 4.57
N VAL A 81 4.55 -27.07 5.00
CA VAL A 81 5.41 -28.24 4.78
C VAL A 81 5.49 -28.71 3.32
N LYS A 82 4.63 -28.20 2.43
CA LYS A 82 4.71 -28.47 0.98
C LYS A 82 5.86 -27.71 0.30
N THR A 83 6.30 -26.61 0.91
CA THR A 83 7.21 -25.62 0.32
C THR A 83 8.48 -25.44 1.17
N ALA A 84 8.37 -25.49 2.49
CA ALA A 84 9.49 -25.38 3.42
C ALA A 84 10.45 -26.58 3.35
N GLY A 85 11.75 -26.33 3.53
CA GLY A 85 12.76 -27.37 3.69
C GLY A 85 12.63 -28.12 5.02
N HIS A 86 12.17 -27.42 6.07
CA HIS A 86 11.74 -28.00 7.34
C HIS A 86 10.67 -27.14 8.01
N VAL A 87 9.72 -27.78 8.70
CA VAL A 87 8.73 -27.11 9.57
C VAL A 87 8.80 -27.71 10.98
N LEU A 88 9.15 -26.90 11.96
CA LEU A 88 8.93 -27.19 13.38
C LEU A 88 7.57 -26.59 13.79
N ALA A 89 6.56 -27.44 13.91
CA ALA A 89 5.25 -27.08 14.44
C ALA A 89 5.23 -27.22 15.96
N MET A 90 4.79 -26.17 16.66
CA MET A 90 4.80 -26.13 18.12
C MET A 90 3.47 -25.63 18.70
N ASP A 91 2.98 -26.32 19.71
CA ASP A 91 1.78 -25.94 20.47
C ASP A 91 1.96 -26.34 21.95
N PHE A 92 1.24 -25.70 22.87
CA PHE A 92 1.32 -25.97 24.31
C PHE A 92 0.26 -26.95 24.84
N ILE A 93 -0.69 -27.35 23.99
CA ILE A 93 -1.70 -28.39 24.26
C ILE A 93 -1.31 -29.72 23.60
N GLU A 94 -1.06 -30.75 24.42
CA GLU A 94 -0.50 -32.03 23.95
C GLU A 94 -1.42 -32.79 22.98
N SER A 95 -2.75 -32.77 23.22
CA SER A 95 -3.74 -33.39 22.33
C SER A 95 -3.82 -32.71 20.96
N VAL A 96 -3.59 -31.39 20.93
CA VAL A 96 -3.64 -30.56 19.71
C VAL A 96 -2.42 -30.81 18.83
N ILE A 97 -1.21 -30.79 19.40
CA ILE A 97 -0.02 -31.08 18.60
C ILE A 97 0.05 -32.54 18.15
N LYS A 98 -0.46 -33.50 18.96
CA LYS A 98 -0.63 -34.90 18.52
C LYS A 98 -1.69 -35.05 17.42
N LYS A 99 -2.73 -34.22 17.41
CA LYS A 99 -3.70 -34.15 16.30
C LYS A 99 -3.02 -33.65 15.02
N ASN A 100 -2.21 -32.60 15.12
CA ASN A 100 -1.40 -32.09 14.01
C ASN A 100 -0.43 -33.16 13.47
N GLU A 101 0.32 -33.83 14.34
CA GLU A 101 1.20 -34.96 13.98
C GLU A 101 0.43 -36.10 13.31
N SER A 102 -0.77 -36.44 13.78
CA SER A 102 -1.60 -37.49 13.16
C SER A 102 -2.08 -37.17 11.74
N ILE A 103 -2.08 -35.88 11.35
CA ILE A 103 -2.45 -35.40 10.02
C ILE A 103 -1.18 -35.24 9.16
N ASN A 104 -0.20 -34.48 9.67
CA ASN A 104 0.94 -33.97 8.90
C ASN A 104 2.24 -34.76 9.10
N GLY A 105 2.32 -35.69 10.07
CA GLY A 105 3.53 -36.49 10.37
C GLY A 105 3.95 -37.48 9.29
N HIS A 106 3.17 -37.61 8.21
CA HIS A 106 3.59 -38.31 7.00
C HIS A 106 4.61 -37.50 6.16
N HIS A 107 4.72 -36.18 6.40
CA HIS A 107 5.74 -35.32 5.81
C HIS A 107 7.07 -35.46 6.57
N LYS A 108 8.10 -35.97 5.89
CA LYS A 108 9.45 -36.20 6.47
C LYS A 108 10.20 -34.93 6.88
N ASN A 109 9.74 -33.78 6.39
CA ASN A 109 10.24 -32.44 6.71
C ASN A 109 9.41 -31.71 7.78
N ALA A 110 8.43 -32.37 8.40
CA ALA A 110 7.76 -31.87 9.61
C ALA A 110 8.46 -32.36 10.89
N SER A 111 8.32 -31.60 11.97
CA SER A 111 8.64 -32.02 13.34
C SER A 111 7.69 -31.32 14.32
N PHE A 112 7.35 -31.99 15.41
CA PHE A 112 6.26 -31.59 16.31
C PHE A 112 6.77 -31.44 17.74
N MET A 113 6.40 -30.36 18.43
CA MET A 113 6.84 -30.07 19.78
C MET A 113 5.69 -29.60 20.68
N CYS A 114 5.52 -30.26 21.83
CA CYS A 114 4.60 -29.81 22.88
C CYS A 114 5.35 -28.88 23.85
N ALA A 115 5.25 -27.56 23.67
CA ALA A 115 5.92 -26.56 24.51
C ALA A 115 5.18 -25.22 24.57
N ASP A 116 5.26 -24.54 25.72
CA ASP A 116 4.81 -23.14 25.86
C ASP A 116 5.90 -22.19 25.34
N VAL A 117 5.52 -21.27 24.45
CA VAL A 117 6.38 -20.23 23.87
C VAL A 117 7.04 -19.32 24.91
N THR A 118 6.45 -19.19 26.10
CA THR A 118 7.00 -18.35 27.19
C THR A 118 7.97 -19.11 28.09
N SER A 119 8.05 -20.44 27.98
CA SER A 119 8.84 -21.31 28.85
C SER A 119 10.34 -20.95 28.81
N PRO A 120 11.02 -20.76 29.96
CA PRO A 120 12.44 -20.47 29.99
C PRO A 120 13.30 -21.64 29.49
N ASP A 121 12.78 -22.88 29.58
CA ASP A 121 13.49 -24.10 29.17
C ASP A 121 13.40 -24.36 27.65
N LEU A 122 12.45 -23.72 26.96
CA LEU A 122 12.32 -23.83 25.50
C LEU A 122 13.59 -23.30 24.81
N THR A 123 14.37 -24.19 24.22
CA THR A 123 15.63 -23.82 23.56
C THR A 123 15.50 -23.97 22.04
N ILE A 124 15.43 -22.84 21.34
CA ILE A 124 15.60 -22.77 19.88
C ILE A 124 17.03 -22.27 19.62
N LYS A 125 17.71 -22.85 18.63
CA LYS A 125 19.10 -22.45 18.31
C LYS A 125 19.11 -21.11 17.58
N ASP A 126 19.98 -20.19 18.00
CA ASP A 126 20.20 -18.91 17.33
C ASP A 126 20.50 -19.08 15.83
N ASN A 127 19.92 -18.19 15.02
CA ASN A 127 20.09 -18.14 13.56
C ASN A 127 19.87 -19.50 12.84
N SER A 128 18.93 -20.33 13.33
CA SER A 128 18.58 -21.64 12.74
C SER A 128 17.20 -21.70 12.06
N ILE A 129 16.43 -20.61 12.13
CA ILE A 129 15.09 -20.47 11.56
C ILE A 129 15.10 -19.27 10.61
N ASP A 130 14.56 -19.44 9.40
CA ASP A 130 14.44 -18.38 8.39
C ASP A 130 13.09 -17.64 8.46
N LEU A 131 12.04 -18.32 8.91
CA LEU A 131 10.68 -17.79 9.07
C LEU A 131 10.08 -18.27 10.38
N ILE A 132 9.72 -17.33 11.25
CA ILE A 132 8.86 -17.59 12.41
C ILE A 132 7.45 -17.15 12.04
N PHE A 133 6.48 -18.06 12.14
CA PHE A 133 5.08 -17.84 11.78
C PHE A 133 4.16 -18.16 12.96
N SER A 134 3.10 -17.38 13.13
CA SER A 134 2.04 -17.62 14.11
C SER A 134 0.75 -16.91 13.70
N ASN A 135 -0.40 -17.55 13.87
CA ASN A 135 -1.72 -16.95 13.63
C ASN A 135 -2.51 -17.00 14.95
N TRP A 136 -2.86 -15.84 15.51
CA TRP A 136 -3.47 -15.71 16.85
C TRP A 136 -2.64 -16.34 17.99
N LEU A 137 -1.43 -15.83 18.22
CA LEU A 137 -0.59 -16.22 19.37
C LEU A 137 -0.48 -15.10 20.42
N LEU A 138 0.02 -13.93 20.03
CA LEU A 138 0.42 -12.85 20.95
C LEU A 138 -0.73 -12.26 21.79
N MET A 139 -1.98 -12.56 21.44
CA MET A 139 -3.16 -12.18 22.23
C MET A 139 -3.38 -13.07 23.47
N TYR A 140 -2.75 -14.25 23.55
CA TYR A 140 -2.80 -15.20 24.69
C TYR A 140 -1.55 -15.12 25.59
N LEU A 141 -0.78 -14.05 25.41
CA LEU A 141 0.46 -13.75 26.12
C LEU A 141 0.30 -12.39 26.78
N SER A 142 0.68 -12.29 28.05
CA SER A 142 0.79 -11.01 28.75
C SER A 142 1.68 -10.02 27.99
N ASP A 143 1.52 -8.71 28.20
CA ASP A 143 2.41 -7.71 27.57
C ASP A 143 3.88 -8.01 27.90
N GLU A 144 4.10 -8.57 29.08
CA GLU A 144 5.34 -9.20 29.49
C GLU A 144 5.85 -10.28 28.55
N GLU A 145 4.99 -11.23 28.23
CA GLU A 145 5.32 -12.41 27.46
C GLU A 145 5.40 -12.09 25.98
N VAL A 146 4.68 -11.06 25.49
CA VAL A 146 4.85 -10.56 24.12
C VAL A 146 6.17 -9.83 23.97
N GLU A 147 6.50 -8.88 24.86
CA GLU A 147 7.84 -8.27 24.89
C GLU A 147 8.91 -9.37 24.95
N LYS A 148 8.82 -10.26 25.95
CA LYS A 148 9.75 -11.37 26.17
C LYS A 148 9.81 -12.35 24.99
N LEU A 149 8.73 -12.60 24.25
CA LEU A 149 8.73 -13.51 23.09
C LEU A 149 9.26 -12.85 21.82
N VAL A 150 8.80 -11.64 21.49
CA VAL A 150 9.33 -10.84 20.38
C VAL A 150 10.83 -10.62 20.57
N LYS A 151 11.21 -10.32 21.81
CA LYS A 151 12.59 -10.23 22.22
C LYS A 151 13.25 -11.60 22.31
N ARG A 152 12.59 -12.74 22.53
CA ARG A 152 13.23 -14.05 22.30
C ARG A 152 13.42 -14.41 20.81
N MET A 153 12.72 -13.73 19.91
CA MET A 153 13.05 -13.73 18.48
C MET A 153 14.25 -12.80 18.17
N SER A 154 14.69 -11.93 19.11
CA SER A 154 15.73 -10.89 18.90
C SER A 154 16.28 -10.14 20.17
N GLY A 155 16.70 -10.82 21.27
CA GLY A 155 17.16 -10.25 22.58
C GLY A 155 16.16 -9.84 23.73
N ASP A 156 15.61 -10.79 24.53
CA ASP A 156 14.75 -10.83 25.79
C ASP A 156 14.07 -9.60 26.57
N SER A 157 12.92 -9.86 27.26
CA SER A 157 12.26 -9.18 28.46
C SER A 157 11.54 -7.78 28.42
N LYS A 158 10.50 -7.36 29.22
CA LYS A 158 9.50 -7.95 30.22
C LYS A 158 8.60 -6.85 30.97
N ARG A 159 7.25 -6.72 30.78
CA ARG A 159 6.04 -6.62 31.73
C ARG A 159 4.89 -5.64 31.28
N LYS A 160 3.53 -5.78 31.43
CA LYS A 160 2.41 -6.72 31.90
C LYS A 160 1.00 -6.06 31.56
N VAL A 161 -0.28 -6.56 31.56
CA VAL A 161 -1.10 -7.82 31.68
C VAL A 161 -2.64 -7.53 31.44
N ASN A 162 -3.43 -8.39 30.73
CA ASN A 162 -4.92 -8.54 30.65
C ASN A 162 -5.31 -9.67 29.64
N PRO A 163 -5.71 -10.89 30.06
CA PRO A 163 -5.28 -12.15 29.44
C PRO A 163 -5.65 -12.39 27.97
N THR A 164 -6.82 -12.03 27.46
CA THR A 164 -7.01 -11.97 25.99
C THR A 164 -6.76 -10.54 25.55
N HIS A 165 -5.55 -10.30 25.10
CA HIS A 165 -5.02 -8.97 24.84
C HIS A 165 -5.50 -8.42 23.49
N TYR A 166 -6.72 -7.91 23.50
CA TYR A 166 -7.24 -7.02 22.46
C TYR A 166 -6.57 -5.64 22.56
N ARG A 167 -5.29 -5.59 22.18
CA ARG A 167 -4.46 -4.38 22.19
C ARG A 167 -4.69 -3.54 20.94
N GLU A 168 -4.48 -2.23 21.07
CA GLU A 168 -4.36 -1.33 19.94
C GLU A 168 -3.16 -1.75 19.06
N PRO A 169 -3.26 -1.69 17.71
CA PRO A 169 -2.20 -2.12 16.78
C PRO A 169 -0.83 -1.49 17.06
N ARG A 170 -0.81 -0.24 17.53
CA ARG A 170 0.40 0.48 17.92
C ARG A 170 1.24 -0.24 18.99
N PHE A 171 0.66 -1.06 19.86
CA PHE A 171 1.42 -1.85 20.83
C PHE A 171 2.36 -2.83 20.12
N TYR A 172 1.83 -3.62 19.17
CA TYR A 172 2.61 -4.62 18.45
C TYR A 172 3.65 -3.94 17.57
N THR A 173 3.26 -2.88 16.84
CA THR A 173 4.21 -2.06 16.05
C THR A 173 5.33 -1.50 16.92
N LYS A 174 5.04 -1.04 18.14
CA LYS A 174 6.03 -0.50 19.09
C LYS A 174 6.97 -1.60 19.60
N VAL A 175 6.44 -2.68 20.18
CA VAL A 175 7.23 -3.74 20.84
C VAL A 175 8.21 -4.43 19.88
N PHE A 176 7.81 -4.63 18.62
CA PHE A 176 8.73 -5.15 17.59
C PHE A 176 9.76 -4.10 17.14
N LYS A 177 9.37 -2.82 16.94
CA LYS A 177 10.29 -1.75 16.50
C LYS A 177 11.30 -1.31 17.57
N GLU A 178 10.99 -1.51 18.85
CA GLU A 178 11.93 -1.31 19.98
C GLU A 178 12.84 -2.53 20.23
N CYS A 179 12.69 -3.61 19.46
CA CYS A 179 13.48 -4.82 19.64
C CYS A 179 14.86 -4.72 18.96
N GLN A 180 15.92 -4.94 19.73
CA GLN A 180 17.30 -4.91 19.26
C GLN A 180 18.07 -6.16 19.72
N ALA A 181 18.73 -6.84 18.79
CA ALA A 181 19.66 -7.93 19.08
C ALA A 181 21.11 -7.48 18.90
N VAL A 182 22.03 -8.14 19.60
CA VAL A 182 23.46 -8.13 19.30
C VAL A 182 23.91 -9.58 19.21
N ASP A 183 24.71 -9.93 18.19
CA ASP A 183 25.25 -11.29 18.05
C ASP A 183 26.57 -11.50 18.83
N GLN A 184 27.17 -12.67 18.68
CA GLN A 184 28.40 -13.05 19.38
C GLN A 184 29.65 -12.32 18.86
N ASP A 185 29.59 -11.76 17.64
CA ASP A 185 30.66 -11.00 17.00
C ASP A 185 30.52 -9.47 17.26
N GLY A 186 29.38 -9.04 17.81
CA GLY A 186 29.09 -7.66 18.20
C GLY A 186 28.25 -6.88 17.18
N ASN A 187 27.72 -7.51 16.14
CA ASN A 187 26.87 -6.85 15.15
C ASN A 187 25.48 -6.60 15.74
N SER A 188 24.89 -5.44 15.45
CA SER A 188 23.60 -4.99 15.99
C SER A 188 22.49 -5.15 14.94
N PHE A 189 21.36 -5.72 15.34
CA PHE A 189 20.21 -5.97 14.47
C PHE A 189 18.93 -5.36 15.05
N GLU A 190 18.02 -4.94 14.15
CA GLU A 190 16.67 -4.50 14.48
C GLU A 190 15.62 -5.29 13.68
N LEU A 191 14.35 -5.22 14.11
CA LEU A 191 13.22 -5.72 13.33
C LEU A 191 12.59 -4.57 12.52
N SER A 192 12.70 -4.65 11.20
CA SER A 192 12.11 -3.68 10.28
C SER A 192 10.79 -4.20 9.71
N LEU A 193 9.76 -3.35 9.71
CA LEU A 193 8.41 -3.70 9.26
C LEU A 193 8.35 -3.67 7.73
N LEU A 194 8.01 -4.80 7.10
CA LEU A 194 7.78 -4.89 5.66
C LEU A 194 6.31 -4.67 5.30
N THR A 195 5.39 -5.12 6.15
CA THR A 195 3.94 -5.01 5.92
C THR A 195 3.21 -5.01 7.25
N CYS A 196 2.25 -4.10 7.43
CA CYS A 196 1.21 -4.20 8.44
C CYS A 196 -0.12 -4.02 7.72
N LYS A 197 -1.06 -4.96 7.91
CA LYS A 197 -2.31 -5.04 7.13
C LYS A 197 -3.44 -5.71 7.89
N CYS A 198 -4.68 -5.26 7.70
CA CYS A 198 -5.87 -5.99 8.15
C CYS A 198 -6.31 -7.07 7.13
N VAL A 199 -6.72 -8.24 7.63
CA VAL A 199 -7.08 -9.42 6.82
C VAL A 199 -8.41 -9.21 6.10
N GLY A 200 -8.36 -9.12 4.77
CA GLY A 200 -9.49 -8.79 3.90
C GLY A 200 -10.65 -9.78 3.98
N ALA A 201 -10.40 -11.06 4.26
CA ALA A 201 -11.45 -12.05 4.55
C ALA A 201 -12.34 -11.63 5.74
N TYR A 202 -11.76 -11.05 6.79
CA TYR A 202 -12.51 -10.52 7.94
C TYR A 202 -13.21 -9.20 7.60
N VAL A 203 -12.57 -8.31 6.84
CA VAL A 203 -13.22 -7.07 6.33
C VAL A 203 -14.46 -7.41 5.50
N LYS A 204 -14.37 -8.40 4.61
CA LYS A 204 -15.49 -8.84 3.74
C LYS A 204 -16.62 -9.48 4.53
N SER A 205 -16.31 -10.43 5.41
CA SER A 205 -17.28 -11.33 6.06
C SER A 205 -17.78 -10.89 7.44
N LYS A 206 -17.00 -10.09 8.17
CA LYS A 206 -17.28 -9.59 9.53
C LYS A 206 -17.35 -8.06 9.63
N LYS A 207 -17.14 -7.34 8.51
CA LYS A 207 -17.26 -5.87 8.38
C LYS A 207 -16.45 -5.07 9.41
N ASN A 208 -15.30 -5.59 9.81
CA ASN A 208 -14.35 -4.90 10.68
C ASN A 208 -12.91 -5.24 10.28
N GLN A 209 -11.96 -4.41 10.72
CA GLN A 209 -10.55 -4.46 10.32
C GLN A 209 -9.63 -4.93 11.47
N ASN A 210 -10.19 -5.55 12.52
CA ASN A 210 -9.50 -5.78 13.79
C ASN A 210 -8.48 -6.95 13.72
N GLN A 211 -8.62 -7.86 12.75
CA GLN A 211 -7.66 -8.92 12.49
C GLN A 211 -6.53 -8.37 11.64
N ILE A 212 -5.38 -8.09 12.28
CA ILE A 212 -4.22 -7.45 11.65
C ILE A 212 -3.02 -8.42 11.69
N CYS A 213 -2.29 -8.49 10.59
CA CYS A 213 -1.04 -9.21 10.44
C CYS A 213 0.12 -8.23 10.25
N TRP A 214 1.29 -8.60 10.79
CA TRP A 214 2.55 -7.88 10.58
C TRP A 214 3.58 -8.84 9.99
N LEU A 215 4.35 -8.37 9.01
CA LEU A 215 5.54 -9.03 8.48
C LEU A 215 6.78 -8.22 8.83
N TRP A 216 7.66 -8.81 9.64
CA TRP A 216 8.92 -8.20 10.08
C TRP A 216 10.12 -8.92 9.45
N GLN A 217 11.20 -8.18 9.23
CA GLN A 217 12.49 -8.69 8.77
C GLN A 217 13.58 -8.26 9.74
N LYS A 218 14.38 -9.21 10.24
CA LYS A 218 15.64 -8.92 10.93
C LYS A 218 16.63 -8.33 9.93
N VAL A 219 17.16 -7.15 10.23
CA VAL A 219 18.18 -6.45 9.44
C VAL A 219 19.30 -5.96 10.34
N ASP A 220 20.47 -5.69 9.77
CA ASP A 220 21.51 -4.92 10.46
C ASP A 220 20.98 -3.52 10.76
N SER A 221 21.17 -3.02 11.99
CA SER A 221 20.63 -1.72 12.41
C SER A 221 21.23 -0.53 11.63
N THR A 222 22.40 -0.75 10.99
CA THR A 222 23.05 0.21 10.10
C THR A 222 22.49 0.24 8.67
N GLU A 223 21.60 -0.68 8.26
CA GLU A 223 20.99 -0.65 6.92
C GLU A 223 20.20 0.64 6.66
N ASP A 224 20.57 1.38 5.62
CA ASP A 224 19.91 2.65 5.27
C ASP A 224 18.60 2.43 4.49
N ARG A 225 17.52 2.18 5.22
CA ARG A 225 16.13 2.28 4.71
C ARG A 225 15.69 3.75 4.55
N GLY A 226 16.54 4.55 3.91
CA GLY A 226 16.63 6.00 4.08
C GLY A 226 15.32 6.75 3.82
N PHE A 227 14.55 6.37 2.80
CA PHE A 227 13.31 7.10 2.48
C PHE A 227 12.18 6.82 3.48
N GLN A 228 11.94 5.57 3.89
CA GLN A 228 10.95 5.27 4.93
C GLN A 228 11.38 5.84 6.29
N ARG A 229 12.67 5.71 6.65
CA ARG A 229 13.24 6.34 7.86
C ARG A 229 13.13 7.88 7.80
N PHE A 230 13.28 8.52 6.63
CA PHE A 230 13.08 9.96 6.45
C PHE A 230 11.61 10.38 6.68
N LEU A 231 10.65 9.65 6.09
CA LEU A 231 9.22 9.91 6.30
C LEU A 231 8.85 9.79 7.79
N ASP A 232 9.14 8.65 8.41
CA ASP A 232 8.76 8.37 9.81
C ASP A 232 9.48 9.26 10.84
N ASN A 233 10.71 9.71 10.59
CA ASN A 233 11.52 10.43 11.58
C ASN A 233 11.57 11.96 11.37
N VAL A 234 11.37 12.45 10.13
CA VAL A 234 11.51 13.88 9.79
C VAL A 234 10.16 14.56 9.58
N GLN A 235 9.41 14.16 8.55
CA GLN A 235 8.18 14.87 8.15
C GLN A 235 6.93 14.33 8.87
N TYR A 236 6.82 13.01 8.99
CA TYR A 236 5.65 12.29 9.48
C TYR A 236 5.96 11.48 10.76
N LYS A 237 6.81 12.04 11.64
CA LYS A 237 6.86 11.63 13.05
C LYS A 237 5.47 11.77 13.69
N ALA A 238 5.12 10.95 14.67
CA ALA A 238 3.76 10.89 15.22
C ALA A 238 3.19 12.26 15.68
N SER A 239 3.97 13.10 16.38
CA SER A 239 3.56 14.46 16.73
C SER A 239 3.48 15.41 15.52
N GLY A 240 4.26 15.14 14.48
CA GLY A 240 4.17 15.81 13.17
C GLY A 240 2.86 15.51 12.45
N ILE A 241 2.38 14.26 12.50
CA ILE A 241 1.07 13.86 11.95
C ILE A 241 -0.06 14.55 12.73
N LEU A 242 -0.08 14.42 14.06
CA LEU A 242 -1.15 14.97 14.90
C LEU A 242 -1.25 16.51 14.81
N ARG A 243 -0.11 17.22 14.72
CA ARG A 243 -0.14 18.68 14.51
C ARG A 243 -0.60 19.06 13.11
N TYR A 244 -0.34 18.24 12.07
CA TYR A 244 -0.88 18.48 10.72
C TYR A 244 -2.39 18.26 10.68
N GLU A 245 -2.89 17.20 11.31
CA GLU A 245 -4.32 16.95 11.48
C GLU A 245 -5.04 18.10 12.19
N ARG A 246 -4.42 18.72 13.20
CA ARG A 246 -4.97 19.91 13.85
C ARG A 246 -5.18 21.10 12.89
N ILE A 247 -4.45 21.16 11.77
CA ILE A 247 -4.61 22.23 10.76
C ILE A 247 -5.61 21.84 9.67
N PHE A 248 -5.46 20.64 9.12
CA PHE A 248 -6.25 20.17 7.98
C PHE A 248 -7.65 19.65 8.37
N GLY A 249 -7.85 19.28 9.63
CA GLY A 249 -9.07 18.71 10.17
C GLY A 249 -8.99 17.21 10.45
N GLU A 250 -9.85 16.74 11.35
CA GLU A 250 -9.91 15.35 11.82
C GLU A 250 -9.90 14.32 10.67
N GLY A 251 -8.92 13.41 10.69
CA GLY A 251 -8.72 12.37 9.69
C GLY A 251 -7.82 12.77 8.50
N PHE A 252 -7.40 14.03 8.38
CA PHE A 252 -6.70 14.52 7.18
C PHE A 252 -5.29 15.05 7.47
N VAL A 253 -4.40 14.86 6.49
CA VAL A 253 -3.01 15.36 6.50
C VAL A 253 -2.67 16.15 5.22
N SER A 254 -3.70 16.59 4.50
CA SER A 254 -3.62 17.23 3.19
C SER A 254 -4.66 18.35 3.01
N THR A 255 -4.41 19.21 2.02
CA THR A 255 -5.03 20.51 1.78
C THR A 255 -6.55 20.54 1.96
N GLY A 256 -7.06 21.33 2.92
CA GLY A 256 -8.50 21.58 3.12
C GLY A 256 -9.34 20.39 3.62
N GLY A 257 -8.69 19.28 3.98
CA GLY A 257 -9.29 18.11 4.63
C GLY A 257 -10.61 17.63 4.03
N ILE A 258 -11.67 17.59 4.84
CA ILE A 258 -12.97 17.03 4.47
C ILE A 258 -13.71 17.82 3.38
N GLU A 259 -13.44 19.12 3.21
CA GLU A 259 -14.13 19.97 2.23
C GLU A 259 -13.65 19.66 0.80
N THR A 260 -12.34 19.74 0.57
CA THR A 260 -11.72 19.41 -0.73
C THR A 260 -11.92 17.93 -1.05
N THR A 261 -11.90 17.06 -0.04
CA THR A 261 -12.20 15.63 -0.19
C THR A 261 -13.62 15.39 -0.71
N LYS A 262 -14.63 16.08 -0.18
CA LYS A 262 -15.99 16.03 -0.75
C LYS A 262 -16.01 16.51 -2.20
N GLU A 263 -15.46 17.70 -2.46
CA GLU A 263 -15.48 18.32 -3.80
C GLU A 263 -14.77 17.47 -4.87
N PHE A 264 -13.74 16.71 -4.50
CA PHE A 264 -12.96 15.88 -5.41
C PHE A 264 -13.58 14.48 -5.58
N VAL A 265 -14.03 13.85 -4.49
CA VAL A 265 -14.69 12.53 -4.55
C VAL A 265 -16.04 12.59 -5.28
N GLU A 266 -16.76 13.71 -5.23
CA GLU A 266 -17.97 13.90 -6.05
C GLU A 266 -17.68 13.77 -7.56
N LYS A 267 -16.49 14.16 -8.02
CA LYS A 267 -16.07 14.03 -9.44
C LYS A 267 -15.78 12.58 -9.86
N LEU A 268 -15.65 11.66 -8.90
CA LEU A 268 -15.42 10.24 -9.17
C LEU A 268 -16.68 9.51 -9.64
N ASP A 269 -17.88 10.03 -9.37
CA ASP A 269 -19.14 9.31 -9.60
C ASP A 269 -19.15 7.91 -8.94
N LEU A 270 -18.66 7.77 -7.70
CA LEU A 270 -18.62 6.46 -7.02
C LEU A 270 -19.99 5.77 -6.94
N LYS A 271 -19.97 4.43 -6.93
CA LYS A 271 -21.14 3.54 -6.87
C LYS A 271 -20.90 2.41 -5.86
N PRO A 272 -21.95 1.97 -5.13
CA PRO A 272 -21.85 0.85 -4.19
C PRO A 272 -21.18 -0.39 -4.80
N GLY A 273 -20.29 -1.02 -4.03
CA GLY A 273 -19.54 -2.22 -4.42
C GLY A 273 -18.37 -1.99 -5.38
N GLN A 274 -18.00 -0.74 -5.70
CA GLN A 274 -16.75 -0.45 -6.42
C GLN A 274 -15.51 -0.57 -5.52
N ASN A 275 -14.37 -0.91 -6.13
CA ASN A 275 -13.06 -0.95 -5.51
C ASN A 275 -12.29 0.35 -5.79
N VAL A 276 -11.81 1.02 -4.74
CA VAL A 276 -10.93 2.19 -4.81
C VAL A 276 -9.55 1.83 -4.25
N LEU A 277 -8.48 2.28 -4.89
CA LEU A 277 -7.14 2.33 -4.30
C LEU A 277 -6.83 3.77 -3.90
N ASP A 278 -6.54 4.04 -2.63
CA ASP A 278 -5.93 5.31 -2.19
C ASP A 278 -4.42 5.14 -2.05
N VAL A 279 -3.66 5.98 -2.74
CA VAL A 279 -2.19 5.98 -2.76
C VAL A 279 -1.70 7.19 -1.98
N GLY A 280 -1.31 6.95 -0.73
CA GLY A 280 -1.03 7.98 0.28
C GLY A 280 -2.19 8.23 1.23
N CYS A 281 -2.87 7.16 1.68
CA CYS A 281 -4.06 7.26 2.53
C CYS A 281 -3.83 7.98 3.88
N GLY A 282 -2.57 8.13 4.32
CA GLY A 282 -2.23 8.80 5.57
C GLY A 282 -2.94 8.16 6.76
N ILE A 283 -3.73 8.95 7.49
CA ILE A 283 -4.48 8.53 8.69
C ILE A 283 -5.94 8.13 8.42
N GLY A 284 -6.29 7.87 7.14
CA GLY A 284 -7.51 7.16 6.73
C GLY A 284 -8.79 7.98 6.53
N GLY A 285 -8.78 9.31 6.76
CA GLY A 285 -10.00 10.14 6.71
C GLY A 285 -10.66 10.20 5.33
N GLY A 286 -9.88 10.12 4.25
CA GLY A 286 -10.39 10.03 2.89
C GLY A 286 -11.08 8.70 2.62
N ASP A 287 -10.45 7.60 3.00
CA ASP A 287 -10.92 6.22 2.84
C ASP A 287 -12.22 5.98 3.60
N PHE A 288 -12.27 6.37 4.87
CA PHE A 288 -13.48 6.27 5.69
C PHE A 288 -14.63 7.08 5.07
N TYR A 289 -14.38 8.33 4.67
CA TYR A 289 -15.40 9.14 4.01
C TYR A 289 -15.91 8.49 2.71
N MET A 290 -15.02 7.94 1.87
CA MET A 290 -15.42 7.25 0.64
C MET A 290 -16.28 6.02 0.94
N ALA A 291 -15.82 5.13 1.83
CA ALA A 291 -16.54 3.91 2.21
C ALA A 291 -17.91 4.22 2.84
N ASP A 292 -17.95 5.08 3.87
CA ASP A 292 -19.17 5.40 4.61
C ASP A 292 -20.21 6.16 3.76
N LYS A 293 -19.76 6.98 2.79
CA LYS A 293 -20.65 7.82 1.97
C LYS A 293 -21.17 7.14 0.70
N TYR A 294 -20.40 6.21 0.11
CA TYR A 294 -20.68 5.64 -1.21
C TYR A 294 -20.80 4.10 -1.23
N ASP A 295 -20.63 3.41 -0.09
CA ASP A 295 -20.65 1.94 0.03
C ASP A 295 -19.62 1.26 -0.89
N VAL A 296 -18.44 1.87 -0.99
CA VAL A 296 -17.29 1.35 -1.75
C VAL A 296 -16.32 0.59 -0.84
N HIS A 297 -15.57 -0.33 -1.43
CA HIS A 297 -14.41 -0.93 -0.79
C HIS A 297 -13.17 -0.08 -1.11
N VAL A 298 -12.46 0.39 -0.09
CA VAL A 298 -11.23 1.17 -0.26
C VAL A 298 -10.02 0.36 0.21
N VAL A 299 -8.97 0.35 -0.59
CA VAL A 299 -7.64 -0.18 -0.26
C VAL A 299 -6.71 1.02 -0.12
N GLY A 300 -6.38 1.41 1.12
CA GLY A 300 -5.45 2.50 1.40
C GLY A 300 -4.02 1.98 1.56
N ILE A 301 -3.06 2.59 0.85
CA ILE A 301 -1.63 2.33 1.07
C ILE A 301 -0.87 3.60 1.45
N ASP A 302 0.09 3.47 2.36
CA ASP A 302 1.07 4.50 2.70
C ASP A 302 2.41 3.84 3.07
N LEU A 303 3.52 4.54 2.86
CA LEU A 303 4.86 4.03 3.19
C LEU A 303 5.23 4.31 4.66
N SER A 304 4.63 5.33 5.29
CA SER A 304 4.87 5.65 6.69
C SER A 304 4.16 4.65 7.61
N ILE A 305 4.94 4.04 8.50
CA ILE A 305 4.42 3.11 9.52
C ILE A 305 3.54 3.88 10.51
N ASN A 306 3.90 5.14 10.80
CA ASN A 306 3.15 6.00 11.71
C ASN A 306 1.74 6.32 11.13
N MET A 307 1.65 6.62 9.83
CA MET A 307 0.37 6.88 9.14
C MET A 307 -0.58 5.68 9.21
N VAL A 308 -0.14 4.52 8.71
CA VAL A 308 -0.96 3.30 8.68
C VAL A 308 -1.31 2.81 10.09
N SER A 309 -0.44 3.02 11.09
CA SER A 309 -0.76 2.68 12.48
C SER A 309 -1.93 3.52 13.01
N PHE A 310 -1.97 4.83 12.74
CA PHE A 310 -3.13 5.67 13.07
C PHE A 310 -4.38 5.27 12.28
N ALA A 311 -4.26 4.99 10.98
CA ALA A 311 -5.39 4.57 10.15
C ALA A 311 -6.04 3.27 10.66
N LEU A 312 -5.23 2.25 10.97
CA LEU A 312 -5.68 0.98 11.56
C LEU A 312 -6.28 1.17 12.95
N GLU A 313 -5.69 2.00 13.81
CA GLU A 313 -6.24 2.33 15.14
C GLU A 313 -7.63 2.99 15.03
N ARG A 314 -7.80 3.90 14.07
CA ARG A 314 -9.08 4.63 13.80
C ARG A 314 -10.13 3.80 13.09
N ALA A 315 -9.75 2.68 12.49
CA ALA A 315 -10.66 1.72 11.88
C ALA A 315 -11.34 0.80 12.92
N ILE A 316 -10.78 0.69 14.12
CA ILE A 316 -11.32 -0.17 15.18
C ILE A 316 -12.75 0.26 15.52
N GLY A 317 -13.68 -0.69 15.47
CA GLY A 317 -15.10 -0.44 15.71
C GLY A 317 -15.87 0.23 14.57
N ARG A 318 -15.22 0.63 13.46
CA ARG A 318 -15.93 1.11 12.27
C ARG A 318 -16.49 -0.05 11.45
N ASN A 319 -17.77 0.03 11.12
CA ASN A 319 -18.45 -0.90 10.22
C ASN A 319 -18.31 -0.46 8.75
N CYS A 320 -17.06 -0.27 8.29
CA CYS A 320 -16.74 0.29 6.97
C CYS A 320 -15.81 -0.65 6.18
N SER A 321 -15.96 -0.68 4.85
CA SER A 321 -15.26 -1.64 3.97
C SER A 321 -13.88 -1.14 3.51
N VAL A 322 -13.09 -0.58 4.43
CA VAL A 322 -11.70 -0.16 4.17
C VAL A 322 -10.73 -1.31 4.49
N GLU A 323 -9.58 -1.36 3.82
CA GLU A 323 -8.38 -2.04 4.30
C GLU A 323 -7.17 -1.11 4.18
N PHE A 324 -6.23 -1.19 5.11
CA PHE A 324 -4.99 -0.40 5.09
C PHE A 324 -3.76 -1.31 5.02
N GLU A 325 -2.72 -0.88 4.31
CA GLU A 325 -1.45 -1.62 4.19
C GLU A 325 -0.23 -0.69 4.16
N VAL A 326 0.80 -0.99 4.97
CA VAL A 326 2.13 -0.36 4.82
C VAL A 326 2.79 -0.87 3.53
N ALA A 327 2.92 -0.01 2.52
CA ALA A 327 3.51 -0.36 1.22
C ALA A 327 4.09 0.84 0.46
N ASP A 328 5.21 0.63 -0.23
CA ASP A 328 5.74 1.58 -1.22
C ASP A 328 5.00 1.42 -2.55
N CYS A 329 4.24 2.44 -2.96
CA CYS A 329 3.47 2.43 -4.21
C CYS A 329 4.30 2.29 -5.50
N THR A 330 5.61 2.49 -5.45
CA THR A 330 6.51 2.32 -6.61
C THR A 330 6.97 0.87 -6.82
N THR A 331 6.91 0.03 -5.78
CA THR A 331 7.35 -1.38 -5.82
C THR A 331 6.21 -2.37 -5.57
N LYS A 332 5.17 -1.96 -4.84
CA LYS A 332 3.92 -2.73 -4.67
C LYS A 332 3.33 -3.07 -6.04
N THR A 333 2.80 -4.28 -6.17
CA THR A 333 2.05 -4.70 -7.36
C THR A 333 0.65 -5.16 -7.00
N TYR A 334 -0.29 -4.91 -7.92
CA TYR A 334 -1.64 -5.45 -7.92
C TYR A 334 -1.91 -6.11 -9.29
N PRO A 335 -2.90 -7.01 -9.40
CA PRO A 335 -3.33 -7.54 -10.69
C PRO A 335 -3.80 -6.44 -11.66
N ASP A 336 -3.66 -6.69 -12.96
CA ASP A 336 -4.21 -5.81 -13.98
C ASP A 336 -5.74 -5.78 -13.88
N ASN A 337 -6.34 -4.57 -13.90
CA ASN A 337 -7.79 -4.33 -13.86
C ASN A 337 -8.51 -4.69 -12.52
N THR A 338 -7.85 -4.51 -11.37
CA THR A 338 -8.43 -4.70 -10.02
C THR A 338 -9.36 -3.56 -9.57
N PHE A 339 -9.02 -2.30 -9.83
CA PHE A 339 -9.69 -1.13 -9.22
C PHE A 339 -10.62 -0.40 -10.18
N ASP A 340 -11.76 0.11 -9.70
CA ASP A 340 -12.65 0.99 -10.47
C ASP A 340 -12.17 2.44 -10.43
N VAL A 341 -11.52 2.84 -9.33
CA VAL A 341 -10.87 4.14 -9.15
C VAL A 341 -9.48 3.97 -8.53
N ILE A 342 -8.53 4.79 -8.97
CA ILE A 342 -7.30 5.09 -8.22
C ILE A 342 -7.35 6.56 -7.79
N TYR A 343 -7.08 6.82 -6.52
CA TYR A 343 -7.16 8.11 -5.85
C TYR A 343 -5.83 8.39 -5.13
N SER A 344 -5.45 9.66 -5.01
CA SER A 344 -4.26 10.10 -4.28
C SER A 344 -4.35 11.59 -3.94
N ARG A 345 -3.82 12.00 -2.78
CA ARG A 345 -4.04 13.36 -2.23
C ARG A 345 -2.78 13.94 -1.62
N ASP A 346 -2.13 14.81 -2.38
CA ASP A 346 -0.91 15.55 -2.01
C ASP A 346 0.23 14.59 -1.61
N THR A 347 0.33 13.46 -2.32
CA THR A 347 1.25 12.34 -2.06
C THR A 347 2.33 12.18 -3.13
N ILE A 348 2.02 12.44 -4.40
CA ILE A 348 2.87 11.99 -5.52
C ILE A 348 4.06 12.95 -5.76
N LEU A 349 4.06 14.13 -5.13
CA LEU A 349 5.23 15.01 -4.95
C LEU A 349 6.44 14.29 -4.32
N HIS A 350 6.23 13.24 -3.54
CA HIS A 350 7.29 12.41 -2.94
C HIS A 350 7.94 11.46 -3.96
N ILE A 351 7.21 11.09 -5.01
CA ILE A 351 7.60 10.03 -5.96
C ILE A 351 8.43 10.60 -7.10
N GLN A 352 9.63 10.06 -7.30
CA GLN A 352 10.60 10.58 -8.29
C GLN A 352 10.31 10.10 -9.73
N ASP A 353 9.88 8.84 -9.92
CA ASP A 353 9.47 8.31 -11.24
C ASP A 353 7.94 8.23 -11.37
N LYS A 354 7.31 9.41 -11.44
CA LYS A 354 5.88 9.55 -11.75
C LYS A 354 5.49 8.84 -13.08
N PRO A 355 6.28 8.93 -14.19
CA PRO A 355 5.98 8.20 -15.42
C PRO A 355 5.86 6.67 -15.29
N SER A 356 6.64 6.03 -14.41
CA SER A 356 6.50 4.60 -14.15
C SER A 356 5.33 4.28 -13.21
N LEU A 357 5.11 5.09 -12.16
CA LEU A 357 3.93 4.95 -11.28
C LEU A 357 2.63 5.03 -12.08
N PHE A 358 2.49 5.99 -13.01
CA PHE A 358 1.28 6.14 -13.83
C PHE A 358 1.06 4.97 -14.80
N LYS A 359 2.11 4.29 -15.28
CA LYS A 359 1.95 3.04 -16.05
C LYS A 359 1.43 1.90 -15.18
N SER A 360 1.86 1.82 -13.92
CA SER A 360 1.32 0.88 -12.95
C SER A 360 -0.16 1.17 -12.64
N PHE A 361 -0.52 2.44 -12.41
CA PHE A 361 -1.92 2.86 -12.26
C PHE A 361 -2.77 2.48 -13.49
N PHE A 362 -2.27 2.72 -14.70
CA PHE A 362 -2.96 2.35 -15.93
C PHE A 362 -3.15 0.83 -16.08
N LYS A 363 -2.26 0.00 -15.52
CA LYS A 363 -2.47 -1.45 -15.44
C LYS A 363 -3.56 -1.83 -14.43
N TRP A 364 -3.42 -1.39 -13.18
CA TRP A 364 -4.28 -1.82 -12.06
C TRP A 364 -5.72 -1.33 -12.17
N LEU A 365 -5.95 -0.20 -12.84
CA LEU A 365 -7.29 0.36 -13.08
C LEU A 365 -8.08 -0.49 -14.09
N LYS A 366 -9.40 -0.63 -13.91
CA LYS A 366 -10.30 -1.33 -14.83
C LYS A 366 -10.53 -0.54 -16.13
N PRO A 367 -10.86 -1.19 -17.26
CA PRO A 367 -11.31 -0.50 -18.47
C PRO A 367 -12.64 0.23 -18.20
N GLY A 368 -12.64 1.55 -18.32
CA GLY A 368 -13.74 2.44 -17.92
C GLY A 368 -13.55 3.10 -16.55
N GLY A 369 -12.54 2.71 -15.77
CA GLY A 369 -12.22 3.31 -14.47
C GLY A 369 -11.58 4.70 -14.58
N LYS A 370 -11.57 5.41 -13.44
CA LYS A 370 -10.99 6.77 -13.30
C LYS A 370 -9.70 6.76 -12.45
N VAL A 371 -8.80 7.69 -12.75
CA VAL A 371 -7.76 8.13 -11.80
C VAL A 371 -8.03 9.58 -11.41
N LEU A 372 -7.88 9.91 -10.12
CA LEU A 372 -7.92 11.29 -9.60
C LEU A 372 -6.75 11.52 -8.65
N ILE A 373 -6.02 12.61 -8.86
CA ILE A 373 -4.85 12.98 -8.05
C ILE A 373 -4.94 14.47 -7.73
N SER A 374 -4.84 14.87 -6.46
CA SER A 374 -4.34 16.22 -6.13
C SER A 374 -2.86 16.13 -5.80
N ASP A 375 -2.06 17.10 -6.25
CA ASP A 375 -0.63 17.10 -5.96
C ASP A 375 -0.01 18.49 -5.93
N TYR A 376 1.10 18.63 -5.20
CA TYR A 376 1.88 19.87 -5.23
C TYR A 376 2.64 19.95 -6.56
N CYS A 377 2.63 21.13 -7.14
CA CYS A 377 3.25 21.46 -8.41
C CYS A 377 4.13 22.70 -8.26
N LYS A 378 4.81 23.08 -9.34
CA LYS A 378 5.56 24.34 -9.44
C LYS A 378 5.25 25.06 -10.75
N CYS A 379 5.69 26.31 -10.88
CA CYS A 379 5.70 27.01 -12.16
C CYS A 379 6.64 26.34 -13.20
N PRO A 380 6.41 26.55 -14.51
CA PRO A 380 7.39 26.24 -15.54
C PRO A 380 8.72 26.99 -15.32
N GLY A 381 9.85 26.36 -15.64
CA GLY A 381 11.19 26.94 -15.47
C GLY A 381 11.87 26.60 -14.14
N LYS A 382 12.92 27.38 -13.79
CA LYS A 382 13.74 27.20 -12.59
C LYS A 382 13.09 27.94 -11.40
N PRO A 383 12.86 27.29 -10.25
CA PRO A 383 12.40 27.97 -9.03
C PRO A 383 13.47 28.91 -8.44
N SER A 384 13.02 29.81 -7.57
CA SER A 384 13.86 30.64 -6.70
C SER A 384 14.76 29.79 -5.79
N GLU A 385 15.80 30.40 -5.23
CA GLU A 385 16.74 29.68 -4.36
C GLU A 385 16.09 29.26 -3.04
N GLU A 386 15.12 30.03 -2.51
CA GLU A 386 14.30 29.64 -1.36
C GLU A 386 13.43 28.42 -1.69
N PHE A 387 12.69 28.46 -2.80
CA PHE A 387 11.80 27.35 -3.15
C PHE A 387 12.59 26.10 -3.55
N ALA A 388 13.72 26.23 -4.24
CA ALA A 388 14.65 25.14 -4.52
C ALA A 388 15.20 24.50 -3.23
N ALA A 389 15.54 25.31 -2.22
CA ALA A 389 15.97 24.83 -0.92
C ALA A 389 14.85 24.09 -0.17
N TYR A 390 13.62 24.60 -0.20
CA TYR A 390 12.43 23.92 0.36
C TYR A 390 12.16 22.56 -0.31
N ILE A 391 12.14 22.53 -1.65
CA ILE A 391 11.98 21.31 -2.46
C ILE A 391 13.04 20.27 -2.06
N LYS A 392 14.32 20.68 -2.03
CA LYS A 392 15.43 19.81 -1.64
C LYS A 392 15.34 19.34 -0.17
N GLN A 393 14.91 20.20 0.76
CA GLN A 393 14.75 19.83 2.17
C GLN A 393 13.61 18.82 2.38
N ARG A 394 12.60 18.81 1.50
CA ARG A 394 11.48 17.88 1.55
C ARG A 394 11.67 16.62 0.69
N GLY A 395 12.67 16.59 -0.19
CA GLY A 395 12.85 15.50 -1.17
C GLY A 395 11.82 15.48 -2.30
N TYR A 396 11.08 16.58 -2.49
CA TYR A 396 9.99 16.63 -3.47
C TYR A 396 10.51 16.66 -4.92
N ASP A 397 9.82 15.93 -5.80
CA ASP A 397 9.91 16.09 -7.25
C ASP A 397 8.64 16.85 -7.72
N LEU A 398 8.80 18.10 -8.15
CA LEU A 398 7.70 18.99 -8.53
C LEU A 398 7.74 19.33 -10.03
N HIS A 399 6.62 19.09 -10.70
CA HIS A 399 6.40 19.42 -12.12
C HIS A 399 5.42 20.59 -12.25
N ASP A 400 5.30 21.18 -13.45
CA ASP A 400 4.17 22.05 -13.75
C ASP A 400 2.93 21.24 -14.12
N VAL A 401 1.75 21.82 -13.87
CA VAL A 401 0.44 21.16 -14.05
C VAL A 401 0.26 20.60 -15.47
N LYS A 402 0.80 21.27 -16.49
CA LYS A 402 0.71 20.79 -17.88
C LYS A 402 1.63 19.60 -18.14
N ALA A 403 2.88 19.66 -17.69
CA ALA A 403 3.81 18.53 -17.76
C ALA A 403 3.26 17.31 -17.00
N TYR A 404 2.64 17.52 -15.85
CA TYR A 404 2.00 16.48 -15.05
C TYR A 404 0.85 15.79 -15.80
N GLY A 405 -0.08 16.57 -16.38
CA GLY A 405 -1.13 16.02 -17.26
C GLY A 405 -0.56 15.25 -18.46
N GLN A 406 0.51 15.76 -19.08
CA GLN A 406 1.19 15.09 -20.18
C GLN A 406 1.80 13.73 -19.78
N MET A 407 2.25 13.57 -18.53
CA MET A 407 2.74 12.27 -18.02
C MET A 407 1.61 11.23 -17.90
N LEU A 408 0.38 11.65 -17.56
CA LEU A 408 -0.79 10.76 -17.56
C LEU A 408 -1.19 10.34 -18.98
N GLU A 409 -1.25 11.28 -19.94
CA GLU A 409 -1.46 10.95 -21.37
C GLU A 409 -0.40 9.94 -21.87
N ASN A 410 0.88 10.18 -21.55
CA ASN A 410 2.00 9.31 -21.95
C ASN A 410 1.95 7.91 -21.30
N ALA A 411 1.26 7.74 -20.16
CA ALA A 411 1.00 6.44 -19.55
C ALA A 411 -0.17 5.68 -20.19
N GLY A 412 -0.92 6.33 -21.10
CA GLY A 412 -2.05 5.75 -21.83
C GLY A 412 -3.43 6.20 -21.33
N PHE A 413 -3.51 7.10 -20.35
CA PHE A 413 -4.79 7.65 -19.91
C PHE A 413 -5.42 8.57 -20.97
N HIS A 414 -6.76 8.62 -20.96
CA HIS A 414 -7.59 9.34 -21.91
C HIS A 414 -8.54 10.29 -21.19
N ASP A 415 -9.03 11.29 -21.93
CA ASP A 415 -9.91 12.36 -21.42
C ASP A 415 -9.27 13.04 -20.19
N VAL A 416 -7.96 13.34 -20.27
CA VAL A 416 -7.15 13.92 -19.19
C VAL A 416 -7.53 15.37 -18.94
N ILE A 417 -7.89 15.66 -17.69
CA ILE A 417 -8.12 16.99 -17.12
C ILE A 417 -6.93 17.30 -16.21
N ALA A 418 -6.39 18.51 -16.32
CA ALA A 418 -5.30 19.03 -15.50
C ALA A 418 -5.60 20.48 -15.13
N GLU A 419 -6.17 20.68 -13.93
CA GLU A 419 -6.59 21.98 -13.40
C GLU A 419 -5.49 22.54 -12.48
N ASP A 420 -5.06 23.79 -12.73
CA ASP A 420 -4.32 24.56 -11.73
C ASP A 420 -5.36 25.13 -10.73
N ARG A 421 -5.24 24.73 -9.47
CA ARG A 421 -6.11 25.12 -8.36
C ARG A 421 -5.37 25.95 -7.30
N THR A 422 -4.29 26.63 -7.70
CA THR A 422 -3.50 27.45 -6.78
C THR A 422 -4.31 28.56 -6.11
N ASP A 423 -5.34 29.10 -6.77
CA ASP A 423 -6.22 30.10 -6.17
C ASP A 423 -7.05 29.49 -4.99
N GLN A 424 -7.63 28.30 -5.19
CA GLN A 424 -8.29 27.54 -4.11
C GLN A 424 -7.28 27.12 -3.02
N PHE A 425 -6.03 26.83 -3.38
CA PHE A 425 -4.97 26.54 -2.41
C PHE A 425 -4.66 27.75 -1.54
N LEU A 426 -4.63 28.97 -2.10
CA LEU A 426 -4.47 30.21 -1.34
C LEU A 426 -5.63 30.42 -0.36
N ASP A 427 -6.89 30.35 -0.82
CA ASP A 427 -8.08 30.49 0.03
C ASP A 427 -8.06 29.51 1.22
N VAL A 428 -7.70 28.25 0.95
CA VAL A 428 -7.57 27.19 1.95
C VAL A 428 -6.44 27.49 2.94
N LEU A 429 -5.25 27.89 2.45
CA LEU A 429 -4.10 28.21 3.30
C LEU A 429 -4.36 29.43 4.20
N GLU A 430 -5.02 30.48 3.72
CA GLU A 430 -5.35 31.66 4.52
C GLU A 430 -6.33 31.30 5.64
N ARG A 431 -7.35 30.50 5.33
CA ARG A 431 -8.35 30.02 6.31
C ARG A 431 -7.75 29.07 7.35
N GLU A 432 -6.95 28.10 6.90
CA GLU A 432 -6.21 27.17 7.78
C GLU A 432 -5.30 27.94 8.75
N LEU A 433 -4.56 28.93 8.25
CA LEU A 433 -3.70 29.79 9.07
C LEU A 433 -4.52 30.64 10.06
N ALA A 434 -5.59 31.28 9.61
CA ALA A 434 -6.40 32.17 10.44
C ALA A 434 -7.06 31.45 11.64
N GLU A 435 -7.55 30.22 11.44
CA GLU A 435 -8.14 29.43 12.53
C GLU A 435 -7.07 28.98 13.56
N VAL A 436 -5.85 28.69 13.11
CA VAL A 436 -4.71 28.35 13.98
C VAL A 436 -4.22 29.55 14.78
N GLU A 437 -4.09 30.73 14.16
CA GLU A 437 -3.68 31.95 14.88
C GLU A 437 -4.75 32.41 15.89
N LYS A 438 -6.03 32.26 15.55
CA LYS A 438 -7.18 32.48 16.44
C LYS A 438 -7.17 31.53 17.65
N ASN A 439 -6.92 30.23 17.43
CA ASN A 439 -6.95 29.20 18.48
C ASN A 439 -5.57 28.93 19.12
N LYS A 440 -4.61 29.87 19.01
CA LYS A 440 -3.21 29.70 19.44
C LYS A 440 -3.05 29.04 20.81
N ASN A 441 -3.79 29.50 21.82
CA ASN A 441 -3.60 29.05 23.20
C ASN A 441 -3.93 27.56 23.38
N GLU A 442 -4.94 27.06 22.68
CA GLU A 442 -5.32 25.64 22.67
C GLU A 442 -4.25 24.82 21.92
N PHE A 443 -3.81 25.30 20.75
CA PHE A 443 -2.75 24.65 19.97
C PHE A 443 -1.44 24.52 20.78
N VAL A 444 -1.02 25.59 21.47
CA VAL A 444 0.20 25.60 22.29
C VAL A 444 0.05 24.75 23.56
N SER A 445 -1.17 24.55 24.06
CA SER A 445 -1.47 23.65 25.19
C SER A 445 -1.37 22.18 24.80
N ASP A 446 -1.84 21.82 23.60
CA ASP A 446 -1.88 20.43 23.12
C ASP A 446 -0.56 19.97 22.48
N PHE A 447 0.22 20.92 21.94
CA PHE A 447 1.50 20.67 21.27
C PHE A 447 2.64 21.43 21.96
N SER A 448 3.10 22.53 21.35
CA SER A 448 4.13 23.39 21.91
C SER A 448 4.14 24.76 21.21
N GLN A 449 4.82 25.74 21.79
CA GLN A 449 5.07 27.02 21.13
C GLN A 449 5.97 26.86 19.89
N GLU A 450 6.92 25.91 19.90
CA GLU A 450 7.79 25.60 18.76
C GLU A 450 6.99 25.01 17.58
N ASP A 451 6.08 24.07 17.85
CA ASP A 451 5.20 23.50 16.82
C ASP A 451 4.25 24.56 16.23
N TYR A 452 3.70 25.44 17.08
CA TYR A 452 2.89 26.57 16.61
C TYR A 452 3.68 27.47 15.65
N ASP A 453 4.88 27.91 16.05
CA ASP A 453 5.70 28.80 15.22
C ASP A 453 6.18 28.09 13.94
N ALA A 454 6.50 26.79 14.00
CA ALA A 454 6.88 25.99 12.84
C ALA A 454 5.72 25.85 11.83
N ILE A 455 4.48 25.66 12.30
CA ILE A 455 3.28 25.62 11.46
C ILE A 455 3.00 27.00 10.86
N VAL A 456 2.91 28.05 11.68
CA VAL A 456 2.57 29.41 11.22
C VAL A 456 3.57 29.94 10.19
N ASN A 457 4.87 29.75 10.43
CA ASN A 457 5.90 30.12 9.46
C ASN A 457 5.84 29.24 8.20
N GLY A 458 5.54 27.94 8.34
CA GLY A 458 5.35 27.02 7.21
C GLY A 458 4.17 27.41 6.31
N TRP A 459 3.04 27.85 6.88
CA TRP A 459 1.88 28.33 6.13
C TRP A 459 2.13 29.68 5.48
N LYS A 460 2.73 30.65 6.21
CA LYS A 460 3.10 31.96 5.64
C LYS A 460 4.09 31.83 4.48
N ALA A 461 5.05 30.91 4.55
CA ALA A 461 5.95 30.62 3.44
C ALA A 461 5.25 29.89 2.26
N LYS A 462 4.27 29.01 2.51
CA LYS A 462 3.42 28.44 1.44
C LYS A 462 2.62 29.52 0.72
N LEU A 463 1.99 30.44 1.46
CA LEU A 463 1.27 31.59 0.92
C LEU A 463 2.20 32.47 0.07
N GLN A 464 3.34 32.90 0.62
CA GLN A 464 4.32 33.73 -0.10
C GLN A 464 4.73 33.12 -1.45
N ARG A 465 5.11 31.83 -1.49
CA ARG A 465 5.52 31.17 -2.74
C ARG A 465 4.37 30.93 -3.72
N SER A 466 3.15 30.75 -3.22
CA SER A 466 1.98 30.52 -4.07
C SER A 466 1.46 31.84 -4.67
N SER A 467 1.43 32.92 -3.90
CA SER A 467 1.11 34.28 -4.38
C SER A 467 2.20 34.89 -5.25
N ALA A 468 3.48 34.52 -5.05
CA ALA A 468 4.55 34.78 -6.02
C ALA A 468 4.43 33.93 -7.30
N GLY A 469 3.49 32.99 -7.34
CA GLY A 469 3.19 32.14 -8.47
C GLY A 469 4.16 30.98 -8.69
N GLU A 470 5.08 30.72 -7.75
CA GLU A 470 6.08 29.65 -7.83
C GLU A 470 5.53 28.28 -7.44
N GLN A 471 4.99 28.17 -6.22
CA GLN A 471 4.37 26.94 -5.72
C GLN A 471 2.93 26.86 -6.26
N ARG A 472 2.54 25.66 -6.69
CA ARG A 472 1.25 25.41 -7.36
C ARG A 472 0.54 24.21 -6.74
N TRP A 473 -0.77 24.12 -6.92
CA TRP A 473 -1.57 22.95 -6.56
C TRP A 473 -2.36 22.48 -7.79
N GLY A 474 -2.18 21.21 -8.18
CA GLY A 474 -2.83 20.62 -9.35
C GLY A 474 -3.91 19.63 -8.95
N LEU A 475 -5.02 19.62 -9.69
CA LEU A 475 -5.98 18.51 -9.69
C LEU A 475 -5.98 17.85 -11.07
N PHE A 476 -5.76 16.54 -11.08
CA PHE A 476 -5.68 15.71 -12.28
C PHE A 476 -6.77 14.66 -12.26
N ILE A 477 -7.50 14.51 -13.36
CA ILE A 477 -8.54 13.49 -13.52
C ILE A 477 -8.38 12.87 -14.88
N ALA A 478 -8.40 11.54 -15.00
CA ALA A 478 -8.35 10.86 -16.29
C ALA A 478 -9.04 9.50 -16.26
N THR A 479 -9.20 8.89 -17.45
CA THR A 479 -9.87 7.59 -17.61
C THR A 479 -8.98 6.58 -18.32
N LYS A 480 -9.16 5.30 -18.00
CA LYS A 480 -8.71 4.19 -18.86
C LYS A 480 -9.87 3.84 -19.80
N LEU A 481 -9.69 3.92 -21.12
CA LEU A 481 -10.80 3.62 -22.04
C LEU A 481 -11.36 2.20 -21.84
N ALA A 482 -12.69 2.10 -21.77
CA ALA A 482 -13.38 0.82 -21.90
C ALA A 482 -13.06 0.17 -23.26
N ALA A 483 -12.90 -1.16 -23.29
CA ALA A 483 -12.48 -1.90 -24.48
C ALA A 483 -13.35 -1.63 -25.74
N SER A 484 -14.65 -1.38 -25.53
CA SER A 484 -15.61 -1.01 -26.58
C SER A 484 -15.37 0.37 -27.22
N ARG A 485 -14.64 1.29 -26.56
CA ARG A 485 -14.20 2.57 -27.13
C ARG A 485 -12.83 2.46 -27.81
N VAL A 486 -11.97 1.52 -27.41
CA VAL A 486 -10.61 1.35 -27.96
C VAL A 486 -10.64 1.02 -29.46
N SER A 487 -11.60 0.23 -29.93
CA SER A 487 -11.83 -0.02 -31.36
C SER A 487 -12.13 1.27 -32.13
N PHE A 488 -13.11 2.04 -31.68
CA PHE A 488 -13.53 3.32 -32.29
C PHE A 488 -12.39 4.36 -32.32
N TYR A 489 -11.57 4.42 -31.26
CA TYR A 489 -10.38 5.29 -31.24
C TYR A 489 -9.32 4.80 -32.22
N ARG A 490 -9.02 3.50 -32.29
CA ARG A 490 -8.08 2.92 -33.29
C ARG A 490 -8.52 3.18 -34.73
N GLU A 491 -9.81 3.09 -35.03
CA GLU A 491 -10.37 3.45 -36.35
C GLU A 491 -10.22 4.95 -36.65
N ARG A 492 -10.52 5.82 -35.67
CA ARG A 492 -10.31 7.27 -35.80
C ARG A 492 -8.85 7.64 -35.99
N GLU A 493 -7.92 7.02 -35.26
CA GLU A 493 -6.47 7.23 -35.42
C GLU A 493 -5.95 6.70 -36.75
N GLY A 494 -6.37 5.51 -37.16
CA GLY A 494 -6.07 4.97 -38.48
C GLY A 494 -6.54 5.91 -39.60
N SER A 495 -7.74 6.50 -39.45
CA SER A 495 -8.27 7.52 -40.36
C SER A 495 -7.48 8.85 -40.29
N ARG A 496 -7.10 9.31 -39.09
CA ARG A 496 -6.27 10.52 -38.89
C ARG A 496 -4.87 10.36 -39.50
N ASN A 497 -4.23 9.20 -39.34
CA ASN A 497 -2.91 8.91 -39.89
C ASN A 497 -2.97 8.65 -41.40
N ARG A 498 -4.05 8.06 -41.94
CA ARG A 498 -4.32 8.05 -43.39
C ARG A 498 -4.47 9.47 -43.93
N LYS A 499 -5.20 10.36 -43.25
CA LYS A 499 -5.33 11.78 -43.64
C LYS A 499 -4.01 12.57 -43.53
N LYS A 500 -3.20 12.34 -42.49
CA LYS A 500 -1.84 12.93 -42.40
C LYS A 500 -0.95 12.46 -43.55
N ARG A 501 -0.94 11.15 -43.86
CA ARG A 501 -0.18 10.60 -45.01
C ARG A 501 -0.68 11.13 -46.36
N ALA A 502 -2.01 11.26 -46.54
CA ALA A 502 -2.59 11.86 -47.74
C ALA A 502 -2.17 13.33 -47.90
N ASN A 503 -2.31 14.16 -46.86
CA ASN A 503 -1.89 15.56 -46.91
C ASN A 503 -0.38 15.73 -47.13
N ALA A 504 0.44 14.83 -46.57
CA ALA A 504 1.88 14.81 -46.83
C ALA A 504 2.18 14.49 -48.31
N ALA A 505 1.51 13.48 -48.90
CA ALA A 505 1.63 13.17 -50.32
C ALA A 505 1.19 14.33 -51.22
N THR A 506 0.07 15.00 -50.89
CA THR A 506 -0.38 16.22 -51.61
C THR A 506 0.66 17.33 -51.53
N SER A 507 1.28 17.55 -50.35
CA SER A 507 2.34 18.54 -50.17
C SER A 507 3.58 18.24 -51.02
N VAL A 508 4.02 16.97 -51.06
CA VAL A 508 5.13 16.53 -51.93
C VAL A 508 4.79 16.73 -53.41
N SER A 509 3.55 16.46 -53.83
CA SER A 509 3.11 16.72 -55.21
C SER A 509 3.00 18.20 -55.58
N HIS A 510 2.91 19.10 -54.59
CA HIS A 510 3.03 20.55 -54.79
C HIS A 510 4.49 21.04 -54.83
N PHE A 511 5.43 20.30 -54.21
CA PHE A 511 6.85 20.64 -54.19
C PHE A 511 7.59 20.13 -55.45
N LEU A 512 7.13 19.01 -56.03
CA LEU A 512 7.64 18.47 -57.30
C LEU A 512 6.93 19.08 -58.52
N GLY A 513 7.09 20.39 -58.70
CA GLY A 513 6.61 21.12 -59.87
C GLY A 513 7.40 20.81 -61.15
N LEU A 514 7.27 19.59 -61.68
CA LEU A 514 7.83 19.19 -62.97
C LEU A 514 6.85 19.44 -64.11
N THR A 515 7.20 20.40 -64.97
CA THR A 515 6.50 20.70 -66.21
C THR A 515 6.66 19.57 -67.23
N SER A 516 5.55 19.08 -67.77
CA SER A 516 5.54 18.43 -69.09
C SER A 516 4.49 19.11 -69.95
N GLN A 517 4.90 19.61 -71.13
CA GLN A 517 3.99 20.27 -72.06
C GLN A 517 3.23 19.21 -72.85
N VAL A 518 1.89 19.34 -72.91
CA VAL A 518 1.06 18.56 -73.84
C VAL A 518 1.25 19.12 -75.23
N VAL A 519 1.93 18.37 -76.11
CA VAL A 519 1.95 18.62 -77.55
C VAL A 519 0.89 17.72 -78.19
N ASN A 520 -0.24 18.31 -78.58
CA ASN A 520 -1.24 17.63 -79.40
C ASN A 520 -0.87 17.74 -80.88
N GLN A 521 -0.85 16.63 -81.60
CA GLN A 521 -1.10 16.63 -83.04
C GLN A 521 -1.79 15.34 -83.51
N GLU A 522 -2.61 15.52 -84.55
CA GLU A 522 -3.73 14.71 -85.05
C GLU A 522 -3.37 13.29 -85.55
N GLY A 523 -4.32 12.34 -85.52
CA GLY A 523 -4.10 10.98 -86.07
C GLY A 523 -5.31 10.02 -86.06
N LEU A 524 -5.89 9.78 -87.23
CA LEU A 524 -7.10 9.01 -87.53
C LEU A 524 -7.25 7.54 -87.01
N VAL A 525 -8.45 7.22 -86.48
CA VAL A 525 -9.41 6.14 -86.90
C VAL A 525 -9.03 4.63 -86.90
N SER A 526 -9.96 3.83 -86.32
CA SER A 526 -10.39 2.43 -86.66
C SER A 526 -10.21 1.30 -85.61
N HIS A 527 -10.91 0.18 -85.87
CA HIS A 527 -11.23 -0.93 -84.93
C HIS A 527 -10.16 -2.02 -84.82
N ALA A 528 -10.18 -2.78 -83.72
CA ALA A 528 -10.10 -4.27 -83.73
C ALA A 528 -10.64 -4.87 -82.40
N GLN A 529 -10.86 -6.20 -82.37
CA GLN A 529 -11.34 -6.96 -81.20
C GLN A 529 -10.33 -8.04 -80.75
N CYS A 530 -10.64 -8.68 -79.61
CA CYS A 530 -10.45 -10.11 -79.31
C CYS A 530 -9.13 -10.69 -78.72
N THR A 531 -9.26 -11.09 -77.43
CA THR A 531 -9.01 -12.44 -76.87
C THR A 531 -7.61 -13.00 -76.56
N LYS A 532 -7.48 -13.55 -75.32
CA LYS A 532 -6.48 -14.54 -74.80
C LYS A 532 -5.03 -14.01 -74.70
N GLY A 533 -4.18 -14.42 -73.75
CA GLY A 533 -4.24 -15.32 -72.57
C GLY A 533 -2.89 -15.18 -71.81
N VAL A 534 -2.43 -16.03 -70.87
CA VAL A 534 -2.90 -17.28 -70.21
C VAL A 534 -2.25 -17.31 -68.80
N ASP A 535 -2.76 -18.11 -67.85
CA ASP A 535 -2.23 -18.30 -66.48
C ASP A 535 -0.80 -18.88 -66.41
N VAL A 536 -0.05 -18.52 -65.35
CA VAL A 536 0.79 -19.42 -64.51
C VAL A 536 0.80 -18.86 -63.06
N ALA A 537 0.94 -19.72 -62.05
CA ALA A 537 0.93 -19.39 -60.62
C ALA A 537 2.32 -19.51 -59.96
N GLU A 538 2.36 -19.54 -58.61
CA GLU A 538 3.50 -19.90 -57.73
C GLU A 538 4.68 -18.87 -57.64
N THR A 539 5.37 -18.69 -56.51
CA THR A 539 5.22 -19.25 -55.14
C THR A 539 5.54 -18.21 -54.04
N ASP A 540 5.16 -18.51 -52.80
CA ASP A 540 5.46 -17.76 -51.56
C ASP A 540 6.88 -18.05 -51.03
N VAL A 541 7.66 -17.01 -50.68
CA VAL A 541 8.88 -17.10 -49.84
C VAL A 541 8.99 -15.87 -48.95
N ARG A 542 9.32 -16.08 -47.66
CA ARG A 542 9.40 -15.04 -46.62
C ARG A 542 10.81 -14.44 -46.45
N GLN A 543 10.82 -13.19 -45.95
CA GLN A 543 11.82 -12.60 -45.05
C GLN A 543 13.32 -12.74 -45.37
N VAL A 544 13.92 -11.62 -45.79
CA VAL A 544 15.12 -11.06 -45.11
C VAL A 544 14.86 -9.57 -44.91
N ALA A 545 15.39 -8.99 -43.83
CA ALA A 545 15.33 -7.56 -43.57
C ALA A 545 16.74 -7.03 -43.24
N GLU A 546 17.13 -5.89 -43.80
CA GLU A 546 18.10 -4.96 -43.21
C GLU A 546 18.22 -3.68 -44.05
N ARG A 547 18.29 -2.52 -43.36
CA ARG A 547 18.70 -1.17 -43.86
C ARG A 547 17.74 -0.54 -44.89
N GLU A 548 17.27 0.70 -44.75
CA GLU A 548 17.71 1.83 -43.91
C GLU A 548 16.65 2.28 -42.88
#